data_AF-A0A0W8IHM9-F1
#
_entry.id   AF-A0A0W8IHM9-F1
#
_cell.length_a   1.000
_cell.length_b   1.000
_cell.length_c   1.000
_cell.angle_alpha   90.00
_cell.angle_beta   90.00
_cell.angle_gamma   90.00
#
_symmetry.space_group_name_H-M   'P 1'
#
loop_
_entity.id
_entity.type
_entity.pdbx_description
1 polymer ?
#
loop_
_entity_poly.entity_id
_entity_poly.type
_entity_poly.pdbx_seq_one_letter_code
_entity_poly.pdbx_strand_id
1 'polypeptide(L)'
;MPVADRARHAAGVPGEPATRDLLLFSHGFCTALTAHHVGEDRELFPAVAAAHPHLRDTLRSLEQDHSMIAHLLGALQTAVDQRAGASELDRHLEGVAAVMESHLRYEERQLLPVLETLRLDAEVSTVLGPL
;
A
#
# COMPACT_ATOMS: atom_id res chain seq x y z
N MET A 1 12.52 52.00 36.85
CA MET A 1 13.50 51.40 35.91
C MET A 1 14.39 50.46 36.71
N PRO A 2 14.81 49.26 36.26
CA PRO A 2 14.52 48.48 35.03
C PRO A 2 14.02 47.04 35.42
N VAL A 3 13.78 46.02 34.58
CA VAL A 3 13.49 45.74 33.16
C VAL A 3 12.88 44.33 33.17
N ALA A 4 11.91 44.11 32.28
CA ALA A 4 11.26 42.82 32.04
C ALA A 4 12.22 41.75 31.51
N ASP A 5 11.94 40.49 31.79
CA ASP A 5 12.27 39.43 30.82
C ASP A 5 11.07 38.50 30.62
N ARG A 6 10.24 38.87 29.64
CA ARG A 6 9.28 37.96 29.02
C ARG A 6 10.08 37.11 28.04
N ALA A 7 10.50 35.93 28.47
CA ALA A 7 11.03 34.92 27.57
C ALA A 7 9.93 34.50 26.58
N ARG A 8 10.05 35.04 25.37
CA ARG A 8 9.31 34.65 24.17
C ARG A 8 9.66 33.21 23.85
N HIS A 9 8.72 32.28 24.06
CA HIS A 9 8.76 31.00 23.37
C HIS A 9 8.44 31.27 21.91
N ALA A 10 9.46 31.18 21.05
CA ALA A 10 9.26 31.15 19.61
C ALA A 10 8.47 29.88 19.28
N ALA A 11 7.24 30.07 18.83
CA ALA A 11 6.43 29.01 18.26
C ALA A 11 7.03 28.58 16.92
N GLY A 12 7.94 27.60 16.93
CA GLY A 12 8.12 26.72 15.79
C GLY A 12 6.92 25.77 15.75
N VAL A 13 6.26 25.63 14.59
CA VAL A 13 5.05 24.80 14.44
C VAL A 13 5.40 23.34 14.78
N PRO A 14 4.94 22.79 15.91
CA PRO A 14 5.15 21.39 16.25
C PRO A 14 4.16 20.59 15.41
N GLY A 15 4.57 20.18 14.21
CA GLY A 15 3.70 19.41 13.30
C GLY A 15 4.30 19.16 11.92
N GLU A 16 4.99 20.13 11.34
CA GLU A 16 5.51 20.03 9.97
C GLU A 16 6.49 18.85 9.72
N PRO A 17 7.43 18.52 10.63
CA PRO A 17 8.33 17.38 10.43
C PRO A 17 7.59 16.04 10.49
N ALA A 18 6.70 15.86 11.47
CA ALA A 18 5.94 14.63 11.64
C ALA A 18 4.93 14.39 10.50
N THR A 19 4.29 15.46 10.00
CA THR A 19 3.44 15.37 8.81
C THR A 19 4.27 15.02 7.57
N ARG A 20 5.46 15.60 7.40
CA ARG A 20 6.35 15.27 6.27
C ARG A 20 6.80 13.80 6.30
N ASP A 21 7.12 13.27 7.47
CA ASP A 21 7.52 11.86 7.64
C ASP A 21 6.36 10.90 7.34
N LEU A 22 5.15 11.22 7.79
CA LEU A 22 3.94 10.45 7.45
C LEU A 22 3.65 10.45 5.94
N LEU A 23 3.84 11.59 5.28
CA LEU A 23 3.65 11.70 3.83
C LEU A 23 4.70 10.89 3.06
N LEU A 24 5.97 10.94 3.47
CA LEU A 24 7.02 10.11 2.89
C LEU A 24 6.73 8.62 3.08
N PHE A 25 6.30 8.23 4.28
CA PHE A 25 5.92 6.86 4.58
C PHE A 25 4.72 6.39 3.73
N SER A 26 3.66 7.20 3.67
CA SER A 26 2.46 6.91 2.86
C SER A 26 2.80 6.75 1.38
N HIS A 27 3.65 7.63 0.83
CA HIS A 27 4.07 7.53 -0.56
C HIS A 27 4.96 6.31 -0.83
N GLY A 28 5.92 6.03 0.06
CA GLY A 28 6.75 4.83 -0.02
C GLY A 28 5.92 3.55 0.04
N PHE A 29 4.94 3.50 0.94
CA PHE A 29 3.99 2.40 1.07
C PHE A 29 3.16 2.22 -0.20
N CYS A 30 2.53 3.29 -0.73
CA CYS A 30 1.75 3.21 -1.97
C CYS A 30 2.59 2.69 -3.13
N THR A 31 3.84 3.14 -3.24
CA THR A 31 4.77 2.73 -4.29
C THR A 31 5.15 1.26 -4.16
N ALA A 32 5.55 0.81 -2.95
CA ALA A 32 5.93 -0.57 -2.69
C ALA A 32 4.75 -1.53 -2.92
N LEU A 33 3.56 -1.18 -2.41
CA LEU A 33 2.36 -2.00 -2.57
C LEU A 33 1.90 -2.10 -4.03
N THR A 34 2.00 -1.01 -4.79
CA THR A 34 1.73 -1.03 -6.24
C THR A 34 2.73 -1.94 -6.96
N ALA A 35 4.02 -1.86 -6.62
CA ALA A 35 5.03 -2.70 -7.23
C ALA A 35 4.84 -4.19 -6.90
N HIS A 36 4.43 -4.49 -5.67
CA HIS A 36 4.09 -5.83 -5.22
C HIS A 36 2.96 -6.45 -6.06
N HIS A 37 1.78 -5.82 -6.11
CA HIS A 37 0.65 -6.34 -6.90
C HIS A 37 0.97 -6.46 -8.39
N VAL A 38 1.75 -5.53 -8.95
CA VAL A 38 2.19 -5.62 -10.36
C VAL A 38 3.13 -6.81 -10.58
N GLY A 39 4.01 -7.12 -9.63
CA GLY A 39 4.86 -8.30 -9.68
C GLY A 39 4.03 -9.59 -9.65
N GLU A 40 3.02 -9.63 -8.79
CA GLU A 40 2.14 -10.78 -8.68
C GLU A 40 1.33 -11.01 -9.95
N ASP A 41 0.69 -9.96 -10.48
CA ASP A 41 -0.09 -10.02 -11.72
C ASP A 41 0.74 -10.51 -12.91
N ARG A 42 2.01 -10.08 -13.00
CA ARG A 42 2.86 -10.31 -14.17
C ARG A 42 3.67 -11.59 -14.10
N GLU A 43 4.09 -11.98 -12.90
CA GLU A 43 5.04 -13.07 -12.71
C GLU A 43 4.42 -14.22 -11.91
N LEU A 44 3.86 -13.94 -10.73
CA LEU A 44 3.37 -14.98 -9.83
C LEU A 44 2.11 -15.67 -10.36
N PHE A 45 1.08 -14.89 -10.70
CA PHE A 45 -0.23 -15.42 -11.08
C PHE A 45 -0.16 -16.24 -12.36
N PRO A 46 0.60 -15.87 -13.41
CA PRO A 46 0.80 -16.75 -14.57
C PRO A 46 1.46 -18.09 -14.20
N ALA A 47 2.44 -18.09 -13.30
CA ALA A 47 3.08 -19.31 -12.84
C ALA A 47 2.12 -20.21 -12.05
N VAL A 48 1.32 -19.61 -11.14
CA VAL A 48 0.27 -20.31 -10.40
C VAL A 48 -0.79 -20.85 -11.35
N ALA A 49 -1.24 -20.09 -12.35
CA ALA A 49 -2.25 -20.52 -13.31
C ALA A 49 -1.76 -21.67 -14.22
N ALA A 50 -0.46 -21.76 -14.48
CA ALA A 50 0.16 -22.84 -15.22
C ALA A 50 0.22 -24.14 -14.39
N ALA A 51 0.65 -24.04 -13.13
CA ALA A 51 0.76 -25.18 -12.22
C ALA A 51 -0.60 -25.64 -11.64
N HIS A 52 -1.52 -24.71 -11.41
CA HIS A 52 -2.83 -24.92 -10.78
C HIS A 52 -3.97 -24.29 -11.62
N PRO A 53 -4.33 -24.86 -12.78
CA PRO A 53 -5.31 -24.25 -13.70
C PRO A 53 -6.71 -24.03 -13.11
N HIS A 54 -7.06 -24.74 -12.04
CA HIS A 54 -8.34 -24.58 -11.34
C HIS A 54 -8.44 -23.27 -10.54
N LEU A 55 -7.32 -22.58 -10.28
CA LEU A 55 -7.30 -21.30 -9.57
C LEU A 55 -7.49 -20.08 -10.49
N ARG A 56 -7.66 -20.25 -11.81
CA ARG A 56 -7.74 -19.11 -12.75
C ARG A 56 -8.83 -18.09 -12.43
N ASP A 57 -9.98 -18.52 -11.95
CA ASP A 57 -11.05 -17.59 -11.56
C ASP A 57 -10.75 -16.90 -10.21
N THR A 58 -10.06 -17.60 -9.30
CA THR A 58 -9.52 -17.01 -8.07
C THR A 58 -8.50 -15.92 -8.37
N LEU A 59 -7.54 -16.20 -9.26
CA LEU A 59 -6.50 -15.24 -9.68
C LEU A 59 -7.12 -14.01 -10.36
N ARG A 60 -8.12 -14.20 -11.23
CA ARG A 60 -8.86 -13.08 -11.84
C ARG A 60 -9.57 -12.21 -10.79
N SER A 61 -10.05 -12.81 -9.70
CA SER A 61 -10.67 -12.06 -8.60
C SER A 61 -9.62 -11.23 -7.85
N LEU A 62 -8.42 -11.79 -7.62
CA LEU A 62 -7.29 -11.06 -7.04
C LEU A 62 -6.81 -9.90 -7.93
N GLU A 63 -6.68 -10.11 -9.25
CA GLU A 63 -6.37 -9.04 -10.21
C GLU A 63 -7.41 -7.91 -10.18
N GLN A 64 -8.69 -8.26 -9.95
CA GLN A 64 -9.75 -7.28 -9.80
C GLN A 64 -9.62 -6.50 -8.48
N ASP A 65 -9.26 -7.15 -7.38
CA ASP A 65 -8.92 -6.49 -6.12
C ASP A 65 -7.73 -5.54 -6.30
N HIS A 66 -6.66 -5.97 -7.00
CA HIS A 66 -5.49 -5.13 -7.30
C HIS A 66 -5.88 -3.85 -8.05
N SER A 67 -6.78 -3.98 -9.03
CA SER A 67 -7.30 -2.83 -9.77
C SER A 67 -8.07 -1.85 -8.87
N MET A 68 -8.87 -2.36 -7.92
CA MET A 68 -9.59 -1.55 -6.94
C MET A 68 -8.63 -0.86 -5.96
N ILE A 69 -7.64 -1.59 -5.45
CA ILE A 69 -6.64 -1.06 -4.52
C ILE A 69 -5.82 0.04 -5.22
N ALA A 70 -5.36 -0.19 -6.44
CA ALA A 70 -4.64 0.81 -7.23
C ALA A 70 -5.46 2.10 -7.41
N HIS A 71 -6.77 1.99 -7.63
CA HIS A 71 -7.66 3.14 -7.68
C HIS A 71 -7.73 3.91 -6.35
N LEU A 72 -7.85 3.20 -5.22
CA LEU A 72 -7.90 3.81 -3.89
C LEU A 72 -6.57 4.49 -3.51
N LEU A 73 -5.44 3.86 -3.81
CA LEU A 73 -4.11 4.43 -3.58
C LEU A 73 -3.89 5.68 -4.44
N GLY A 74 -4.35 5.68 -5.69
CA GLY A 74 -4.31 6.86 -6.56
C GLY A 74 -5.15 8.03 -6.03
N ALA A 75 -6.32 7.73 -5.45
CA ALA A 75 -7.16 8.73 -4.80
C ALA A 75 -6.49 9.29 -3.53
N LEU A 76 -5.89 8.44 -2.70
CA LEU A 76 -5.12 8.85 -1.52
C LEU A 76 -3.93 9.75 -1.90
N GLN A 77 -3.16 9.36 -2.92
CA GLN A 77 -2.03 10.15 -3.41
C GLN A 77 -2.49 11.52 -3.91
N THR A 78 -3.60 11.56 -4.65
CA THR A 78 -4.21 12.82 -5.12
C THR A 78 -4.59 13.73 -3.95
N ALA A 79 -5.22 13.19 -2.90
CA ALA A 79 -5.59 13.95 -1.71
C ALA A 79 -4.36 14.48 -0.97
N VAL A 80 -3.29 13.69 -0.90
CA VAL A 80 -1.99 14.10 -0.35
C VAL A 80 -1.40 15.26 -1.16
N ASP A 81 -1.34 15.14 -2.49
CA ASP A 81 -0.76 16.15 -3.37
C ASP A 81 -1.52 17.47 -3.30
N GLN A 82 -2.84 17.40 -3.12
CA GLN A 82 -3.73 18.56 -2.94
C GLN A 82 -3.74 19.12 -1.51
N ARG A 83 -3.01 18.51 -0.57
CA ARG A 83 -2.98 18.89 0.85
C ARG A 83 -4.38 18.90 1.47
N ALA A 84 -5.16 17.85 1.18
CA ALA A 84 -6.49 17.64 1.75
C ALA A 84 -6.46 17.68 3.29
N GLY A 85 -7.60 18.02 3.89
CA GLY A 85 -7.74 18.07 5.34
C GLY A 85 -7.63 16.69 5.98
N ALA A 86 -7.24 16.63 7.26
CA ALA A 86 -7.02 15.37 7.99
C ALA A 86 -8.20 14.40 7.90
N SER A 87 -9.43 14.87 8.08
CA SER A 87 -10.64 14.03 7.99
C SER A 87 -10.83 13.37 6.61
N GLU A 88 -10.36 13.99 5.53
CA GLU A 88 -10.42 13.41 4.20
C GLU A 88 -9.36 12.34 3.99
N LEU A 89 -8.13 12.61 4.43
CA LEU A 89 -7.05 11.63 4.43
C LEU A 89 -7.40 10.38 5.26
N ASP A 90 -8.00 10.58 6.44
CA ASP A 90 -8.45 9.49 7.30
C ASP A 90 -9.46 8.57 6.58
N ARG A 91 -10.42 9.14 5.84
CA ARG A 91 -11.38 8.34 5.06
C ARG A 91 -10.71 7.54 3.95
N HIS A 92 -9.72 8.11 3.27
CA HIS A 92 -8.97 7.39 2.24
C HIS A 92 -8.16 6.24 2.85
N LEU A 93 -7.47 6.49 3.97
CA LEU A 93 -6.70 5.47 4.69
C LEU A 93 -7.59 4.33 5.21
N GLU A 94 -8.75 4.66 5.79
CA GLU A 94 -9.70 3.67 6.28
C GLU A 94 -10.27 2.82 5.13
N GLY A 95 -10.57 3.43 3.99
CA GLY A 95 -10.99 2.73 2.78
C GLY A 95 -9.94 1.77 2.23
N VAL A 96 -8.68 2.22 2.15
CA VAL A 96 -7.55 1.36 1.73
C VAL A 96 -7.36 0.21 2.72
N ALA A 97 -7.35 0.49 4.03
CA ALA A 97 -7.16 -0.52 5.07
C ALA A 97 -8.22 -1.62 5.03
N ALA A 98 -9.50 -1.24 4.91
CA ALA A 98 -10.61 -2.19 4.86
C ALA A 98 -10.52 -3.16 3.66
N VAL A 99 -10.16 -2.64 2.48
CA VAL A 99 -10.02 -3.46 1.27
C VAL A 99 -8.77 -4.35 1.37
N MET A 100 -7.62 -3.80 1.77
CA MET A 100 -6.38 -4.56 1.93
C MET A 100 -6.53 -5.72 2.92
N GLU A 101 -7.21 -5.52 4.04
CA GLU A 101 -7.41 -6.57 5.03
C GLU A 101 -8.26 -7.73 4.47
N SER A 102 -9.30 -7.41 3.68
CA SER A 102 -10.09 -8.43 2.99
C SER A 102 -9.29 -9.16 1.93
N HIS A 103 -8.55 -8.41 1.12
CA HIS A 103 -7.73 -8.90 0.03
C HIS A 103 -6.66 -9.88 0.52
N LEU A 104 -5.81 -9.46 1.48
CA LEU A 104 -4.75 -10.30 2.04
C LEU A 104 -5.28 -11.60 2.64
N ARG A 105 -6.37 -11.54 3.42
CA ARG A 105 -7.00 -12.75 3.96
C ARG A 105 -7.52 -13.69 2.87
N TYR A 106 -8.01 -13.14 1.75
CA TYR A 106 -8.50 -13.95 0.64
C TYR A 106 -7.33 -14.59 -0.09
N GLU A 107 -6.32 -13.80 -0.45
CA GLU A 107 -5.10 -14.27 -1.07
C GLU A 107 -4.41 -15.38 -0.26
N GLU A 108 -4.10 -15.12 1.01
CA GLU A 108 -3.41 -16.08 1.89
C GLU A 108 -4.14 -17.42 1.92
N ARG A 109 -5.46 -17.39 2.10
CA ARG A 109 -6.29 -18.60 2.14
C ARG A 109 -6.25 -19.39 0.84
N GLN A 110 -6.15 -18.72 -0.31
CA GLN A 110 -6.20 -19.36 -1.62
C GLN A 110 -4.82 -19.79 -2.11
N LEU A 111 -3.81 -18.95 -1.90
CA LEU A 111 -2.51 -19.09 -2.54
C LEU A 111 -1.46 -19.75 -1.65
N LEU A 112 -1.43 -19.49 -0.32
CA LEU A 112 -0.44 -20.13 0.55
C LEU A 112 -0.37 -21.66 0.39
N PRO A 113 -1.49 -22.42 0.31
CA PRO A 113 -1.45 -23.87 0.16
C PRO A 113 -0.79 -24.36 -1.14
N VAL A 114 -0.81 -23.54 -2.21
CA VAL A 114 -0.22 -23.93 -3.50
C VAL A 114 1.20 -23.43 -3.67
N LEU A 115 1.53 -22.28 -3.05
CA LEU A 115 2.86 -21.67 -3.11
C LEU A 115 3.95 -22.57 -2.51
N GLU A 116 3.63 -23.40 -1.50
CA GLU A 116 4.57 -24.38 -0.93
C GLU A 116 5.12 -25.38 -1.97
N THR A 117 4.38 -25.61 -3.06
CA THR A 117 4.73 -26.58 -4.11
C THR A 117 5.15 -25.92 -5.42
N LEU A 118 5.01 -24.60 -5.52
CA LEU A 118 5.33 -23.85 -6.72
C LEU A 118 6.85 -23.73 -6.89
N ARG A 119 7.33 -23.98 -8.11
CA ARG A 119 8.73 -23.70 -8.49
C ARG A 119 8.73 -22.61 -9.55
N LEU A 120 9.32 -21.48 -9.20
CA LEU A 120 9.45 -20.32 -10.08
C LEU A 120 10.91 -19.88 -10.11
N ASP A 121 11.54 -19.96 -11.28
CA ASP A 121 12.92 -19.53 -11.50
C ASP A 121 12.94 -18.02 -11.80
N ALA A 122 12.65 -17.20 -10.78
CA ALA A 122 12.67 -15.74 -10.83
C ALA A 122 13.16 -15.14 -9.50
N GLU A 123 13.73 -13.95 -9.56
CA GLU A 123 14.15 -13.22 -8.36
C GLU A 123 12.94 -12.77 -7.54
N VAL A 124 12.99 -12.95 -6.21
CA VAL A 124 11.87 -12.60 -5.31
C VAL A 124 11.46 -11.13 -5.46
N SER A 125 12.42 -10.22 -5.65
CA SER A 125 12.14 -8.80 -5.85
C SER A 125 11.43 -8.47 -7.16
N THR A 126 11.52 -9.35 -8.15
CA THR A 126 10.78 -9.22 -9.42
C THR A 126 9.35 -9.72 -9.25
N VAL A 127 9.16 -10.78 -8.46
CA VAL A 127 7.85 -11.43 -8.25
C VAL A 127 7.00 -10.70 -7.23
N LEU A 128 7.59 -10.26 -6.11
CA LEU A 128 6.88 -9.66 -4.98
C LEU A 128 7.17 -8.17 -4.79
N GLY A 129 7.95 -7.57 -5.69
CA GLY A 129 8.39 -6.18 -5.57
C GLY A 129 9.46 -5.97 -4.50
N PRO A 130 9.78 -4.70 -4.17
CA PRO A 130 10.76 -4.39 -3.12
C PRO A 130 10.21 -4.80 -1.75
N LEU A 131 10.79 -5.86 -1.17
CA LEU A 131 10.60 -6.30 0.22
C LEU A 131 11.58 -5.61 1.18
#